data_AF-A0A7Y7CR44-F1
#
_entry.id   AF-A0A7Y7CR44-F1
#
_cell.length_a   1.000
_cell.length_b   1.000
_cell.length_c   1.000
_cell.angle_alpha   90.00
_cell.angle_beta   90.00
_cell.angle_gamma   90.00
#
_symmetry.space_group_name_H-M   'P 1'
#
loop_
_entity.id
_entity.type
_entity.pdbx_description
1 polymer ?
#
loop_
_entity_poly.entity_id
_entity_poly.type
_entity_poly.pdbx_seq_one_letter_code
_entity_poly.pdbx_strand_id
1 'polypeptide(L)'
;MAKYILSKSTFIRGLQCEKSLYLYKHHYRLKDPTPSSLQAVFDQGTNIGLLAQDLFPNGADASPDNHFKMVESMGITQDFISHGETIIYEATFLYNNVLAALDILVKDEEGWKAYEVKSSTKVSDTYIKDAAIQYYTITNSGIDLKDISIVYINNQYVKDGELDIHQLFNIESVYDQVLEFLPRIPNEVIRLKSVIESPDVPNVDIGPHCSDPYDCDFKGTCWKHIPDYSVFNISRLNKNKKFDLYNQGVITLDDIDLSQTDLNPNQLLQVQSEINGTSHIDSDEIRNFTNGLNYPLYYLDFETIGPAVPKYNGSRPYQQLVFQYSLHIQETSTSELEHREYLADPSQDPRIGFIEQLMKDCGSYGDILVYNIGFERGKLNDLIEVFPEYSNELLGIVNRLKDLMVPFQQKWYYTPEMRGSYSIKYVLPALVPELSYDDLPIKEGGTASNTFLSMVNGTFEGDVKETRRQLLEYCKLDTYAMVKILEKLLKL
;
A
#
# COMPACT_ATOMS: atom_id res chain seq x y z
N MET A 1 3.09 30.61 26.11
CA MET A 1 3.57 29.97 24.87
C MET A 1 2.50 30.13 23.81
N ALA A 2 2.88 30.42 22.57
CA ALA A 2 1.92 30.45 21.47
C ALA A 2 1.27 29.06 21.33
N LYS A 3 -0.07 28.99 21.43
CA LYS A 3 -0.82 27.74 21.30
C LYS A 3 -1.35 27.66 19.87
N TYR A 4 -1.10 26.57 19.17
CA TYR A 4 -1.73 26.32 17.87
C TYR A 4 -3.02 25.51 18.06
N ILE A 5 -3.99 25.72 17.18
CA ILE A 5 -5.28 25.01 17.16
C ILE A 5 -5.25 23.97 16.03
N LEU A 6 -4.75 24.39 14.86
CA LEU A 6 -4.56 23.55 13.68
C LEU A 6 -3.05 23.37 13.41
N SER A 7 -2.70 22.22 12.88
CA SER A 7 -1.48 21.96 12.12
C SER A 7 -1.82 21.63 10.67
N LYS A 8 -0.82 21.65 9.79
CA LYS A 8 -0.86 21.12 8.41
C LYS A 8 -1.69 19.83 8.29
N SER A 9 -1.31 18.77 9.03
CA SER A 9 -1.99 17.47 8.98
C SER A 9 -3.45 17.54 9.45
N THR A 10 -3.77 18.34 10.47
CA THR A 10 -5.16 18.47 10.95
C THR A 10 -6.01 19.34 10.03
N PHE A 11 -5.41 20.27 9.29
CA PHE A 11 -6.11 21.02 8.25
C PHE A 11 -6.56 20.07 7.12
N ILE A 12 -5.64 19.25 6.60
CA ILE A 12 -5.96 18.23 5.58
C ILE A 12 -7.01 17.23 6.09
N ARG A 13 -6.90 16.77 7.35
CA ARG A 13 -7.93 15.94 7.99
C ARG A 13 -9.31 16.61 8.00
N GLY A 14 -9.36 17.90 8.33
CA GLY A 14 -10.62 18.67 8.35
C GLY A 14 -11.22 18.90 6.97
N LEU A 15 -10.38 19.08 5.94
CA LEU A 15 -10.83 19.14 4.55
C LEU A 15 -11.44 17.81 4.08
N GLN A 16 -10.92 16.68 4.57
CA GLN A 16 -11.48 15.37 4.30
C GLN A 16 -12.78 15.12 5.08
N CYS A 17 -12.78 15.34 6.40
CA CYS A 17 -13.94 15.09 7.26
C CYS A 17 -13.86 15.91 8.55
N GLU A 18 -14.81 16.83 8.74
CA GLU A 18 -14.92 17.64 9.97
C GLU A 18 -15.13 16.79 11.23
N LYS A 19 -15.91 15.70 11.13
CA LYS A 19 -16.11 14.77 12.25
C LYS A 19 -14.81 14.09 12.65
N SER A 20 -13.99 13.66 11.67
CA SER A 20 -12.66 13.10 11.93
C SER A 20 -11.73 14.12 12.62
N LEU A 21 -11.74 15.38 12.18
CA LEU A 21 -11.00 16.46 12.85
C LEU A 21 -11.45 16.65 14.29
N TYR A 22 -12.77 16.73 14.52
CA TYR A 22 -13.34 16.89 15.86
C TYR A 22 -12.95 15.73 16.79
N LEU A 23 -13.13 14.49 16.34
CA LEU A 23 -12.79 13.29 17.10
C LEU A 23 -11.28 13.25 17.41
N TYR A 24 -10.42 13.65 16.47
CA TYR A 24 -8.98 13.73 16.71
C TYR A 24 -8.61 14.70 17.83
N LYS A 25 -9.30 15.85 17.92
CA LYS A 25 -9.01 16.89 18.91
C LYS A 25 -9.62 16.63 20.29
N HIS A 26 -10.81 16.05 20.35
CA HIS A 26 -11.57 15.88 21.62
C HIS A 26 -11.69 14.44 22.09
N HIS A 27 -11.62 13.47 21.18
CA HIS A 27 -11.89 12.06 21.45
C HIS A 27 -10.80 11.16 20.88
N TYR A 28 -9.53 11.57 21.00
CA TYR A 28 -8.38 10.87 20.43
C TYR A 28 -8.32 9.36 20.76
N ARG A 29 -8.84 8.95 21.93
CA ARG A 29 -8.91 7.53 22.35
C ARG A 29 -9.86 6.66 21.50
N LEU A 30 -10.72 7.27 20.69
CA LEU A 30 -11.59 6.56 19.74
C LEU A 30 -10.89 6.25 18.41
N LYS A 31 -9.65 6.72 18.23
CA LYS A 31 -8.83 6.46 17.05
C LYS A 31 -8.45 4.98 17.02
N ASP A 32 -8.62 4.37 15.86
CA ASP A 32 -8.20 3.00 15.58
C ASP A 32 -6.66 2.88 15.72
N PRO A 33 -6.15 1.74 16.24
CA PRO A 33 -4.72 1.48 16.29
C PRO A 33 -4.09 1.57 14.91
N THR A 34 -2.90 2.15 14.81
CA THR A 34 -2.16 2.19 13.55
C THR A 34 -1.66 0.77 13.23
N PRO A 35 -2.05 0.16 12.10
CA PRO A 35 -1.52 -1.14 11.69
C PRO A 35 -0.01 -1.08 11.41
N SER A 36 0.70 -2.19 11.60
CA SER A 36 2.15 -2.26 11.33
C SER A 36 2.51 -1.91 9.89
N SER A 37 1.67 -2.30 8.92
CA SER A 37 1.82 -1.95 7.51
C SER A 37 1.76 -0.43 7.27
N LEU A 38 0.85 0.27 7.95
CA LEU A 38 0.76 1.73 7.86
C LEU A 38 1.92 2.42 8.59
N GLN A 39 2.37 1.85 9.72
CA GLN A 39 3.56 2.34 10.41
C GLN A 39 4.80 2.27 9.51
N ALA A 40 5.00 1.16 8.79
CA ALA A 40 6.10 1.02 7.83
C ALA A 40 6.06 2.08 6.71
N VAL A 41 4.86 2.49 6.26
CA VAL A 41 4.71 3.59 5.30
C VAL A 41 5.15 4.93 5.91
N PHE A 42 4.82 5.19 7.17
CA PHE A 42 5.28 6.40 7.87
C PHE A 42 6.79 6.40 8.07
N ASP A 43 7.37 5.28 8.50
CA ASP A 43 8.82 5.15 8.70
C ASP A 43 9.57 5.34 7.38
N GLN A 44 9.04 4.77 6.28
CA GLN A 44 9.56 5.02 4.93
C GLN A 44 9.47 6.50 4.57
N GLY A 45 8.34 7.17 4.87
CA GLY A 45 8.17 8.61 4.68
C GLY A 45 9.25 9.43 5.36
N THR A 46 9.51 9.16 6.64
CA THR A 46 10.57 9.82 7.43
C THR A 46 11.95 9.60 6.80
N ASN A 47 12.28 8.37 6.42
CA ASN A 47 13.56 8.06 5.80
C ASN A 47 13.75 8.75 4.45
N ILE A 48 12.68 8.89 3.66
CA ILE A 48 12.71 9.65 2.41
C ILE A 48 12.86 11.15 2.66
N GLY A 49 12.22 11.70 3.69
CA GLY A 49 12.40 13.09 4.12
C GLY A 49 13.86 13.39 4.48
N LEU A 50 14.48 12.53 5.29
CA LEU A 50 15.90 12.64 5.64
C LEU A 50 16.81 12.53 4.42
N LEU A 51 16.55 11.57 3.52
CA LEU A 51 17.35 11.40 2.30
C LEU A 51 17.23 12.60 1.35
N ALA A 52 16.07 13.24 1.28
CA ALA A 52 15.87 14.42 0.44
C ALA A 52 16.67 15.64 0.91
N GLN A 53 17.13 15.67 2.17
CA GLN A 53 18.04 16.72 2.65
C GLN A 53 19.36 16.73 1.87
N ASP A 54 19.80 15.60 1.31
CA ASP A 54 21.01 15.52 0.49
C ASP A 54 20.89 16.28 -0.85
N LEU A 55 19.67 16.69 -1.26
CA LEU A 55 19.49 17.65 -2.36
C LEU A 55 20.04 19.04 -2.02
N PHE A 56 20.07 19.38 -0.73
CA PHE A 56 20.45 20.69 -0.21
C PHE A 56 21.37 20.54 1.01
N PRO A 57 22.60 20.03 0.83
CA PRO A 57 23.46 19.64 1.95
C PRO A 57 23.89 20.82 2.82
N ASN A 58 24.24 20.52 4.08
CA ASN A 58 24.69 21.46 5.11
C ASN A 58 23.60 22.42 5.65
N GLY A 59 22.34 22.01 5.64
CA GLY A 59 21.26 22.74 6.31
C GLY A 59 21.30 22.67 7.84
N ALA A 60 20.78 23.72 8.48
CA ALA A 60 20.57 23.76 9.92
C ALA A 60 19.25 23.06 10.28
N ASP A 61 19.29 22.12 11.23
CA ASP A 61 18.13 21.30 11.60
C ASP A 61 17.30 21.97 12.71
N ALA A 62 16.05 22.34 12.40
CA ALA A 62 15.11 22.95 13.35
C ALA A 62 14.14 21.93 13.99
N SER A 63 14.37 20.63 13.78
CA SER A 63 13.57 19.55 14.35
C SER A 63 13.43 19.67 15.88
N PRO A 64 12.23 19.47 16.44
CA PRO A 64 12.08 19.42 17.88
C PRO A 64 12.57 18.09 18.44
N ASP A 65 13.01 18.07 19.71
CA ASP A 65 13.34 16.79 20.40
C ASP A 65 12.15 15.80 20.41
N ASN A 66 10.91 16.32 20.35
CA ASN A 66 9.68 15.54 20.20
C ASN A 66 8.52 16.41 19.69
N HIS A 67 7.48 15.77 19.13
CA HIS A 67 6.31 16.45 18.55
C HIS A 67 5.55 17.41 19.50
N PHE A 68 5.66 17.26 20.84
CA PHE A 68 5.01 18.19 21.77
C PHE A 68 5.74 19.53 21.89
N LYS A 69 7.00 19.58 21.47
CA LYS A 69 7.85 20.76 21.47
C LYS A 69 7.90 21.50 20.13
N MET A 70 7.00 21.19 19.20
CA MET A 70 7.03 21.78 17.86
C MET A 70 6.88 23.32 17.86
N VAL A 71 6.36 23.92 18.93
CA VAL A 71 6.34 25.39 19.11
C VAL A 71 7.75 25.94 19.41
N GLU A 72 8.63 25.15 20.04
CA GLU A 72 10.04 25.52 20.28
C GLU A 72 10.81 25.60 18.95
N SER A 73 10.52 24.71 17.98
CA SER A 73 11.09 24.73 16.62
C SER A 73 10.85 26.04 15.86
N MET A 74 9.76 26.74 16.17
CA MET A 74 9.50 28.07 15.60
C MET A 74 10.57 29.09 16.04
N GLY A 75 10.97 29.04 17.32
CA GLY A 75 12.04 29.89 17.84
C GLY A 75 13.38 29.56 17.19
N ILE A 76 13.69 28.25 17.09
CA ILE A 76 14.92 27.75 16.43
C ILE A 76 14.98 28.20 14.97
N THR A 77 13.88 28.07 14.23
CA THR A 77 13.78 28.50 12.82
C THR A 77 14.05 30.01 12.70
N GLN A 78 13.44 30.83 13.56
CA GLN A 78 13.64 32.27 13.55
C GLN A 78 15.08 32.66 13.89
N ASP A 79 15.69 31.95 14.84
CA ASP A 79 17.09 32.14 15.24
C ASP A 79 18.01 31.81 14.05
N PHE A 80 17.85 30.66 13.39
CA PHE A 80 18.65 30.31 12.20
C PHE A 80 18.53 31.36 11.08
N ILE A 81 17.30 31.80 10.77
CA ILE A 81 17.08 32.86 9.78
C ILE A 81 17.79 34.15 10.18
N SER A 82 17.76 34.53 11.46
CA SER A 82 18.42 35.75 11.95
C SER A 82 19.95 35.68 11.93
N HIS A 83 20.52 34.48 12.07
CA HIS A 83 21.96 34.23 11.96
C HIS A 83 22.45 34.06 10.52
N GLY A 84 21.54 34.11 9.55
CA GLY A 84 21.87 34.09 8.12
C GLY A 84 21.97 32.69 7.52
N GLU A 85 21.46 31.66 8.20
CA GLU A 85 21.35 30.32 7.62
C GLU A 85 20.49 30.36 6.36
N THR A 86 20.98 29.73 5.29
CA THR A 86 20.31 29.73 3.98
C THR A 86 19.60 28.42 3.68
N ILE A 87 19.87 27.35 4.43
CA ILE A 87 19.19 26.06 4.29
C ILE A 87 18.77 25.64 5.68
N ILE A 88 17.48 25.37 5.88
CA ILE A 88 16.92 24.97 7.17
C ILE A 88 16.02 23.76 6.95
N TYR A 89 16.30 22.66 7.66
CA TYR A 89 15.45 21.48 7.68
C TYR A 89 14.39 21.61 8.77
N GLU A 90 13.20 21.06 8.53
CA GLU A 90 12.08 21.06 9.48
C GLU A 90 11.69 22.48 9.96
N ALA A 91 11.85 23.45 9.06
CA ALA A 91 11.57 24.86 9.31
C ALA A 91 10.10 25.04 9.71
N THR A 92 9.88 25.60 10.90
CA THR A 92 8.56 25.64 11.53
C THR A 92 8.02 27.05 11.67
N PHE A 93 6.78 27.25 11.23
CA PHE A 93 6.09 28.54 11.21
C PHE A 93 4.74 28.46 11.90
N LEU A 94 4.32 29.57 12.50
CA LEU A 94 3.03 29.72 13.16
C LEU A 94 2.41 31.05 12.76
N TYR A 95 1.24 30.96 12.14
CA TYR A 95 0.42 32.12 11.82
C TYR A 95 -1.04 31.78 12.07
N ASN A 96 -1.81 32.72 12.65
CA ASN A 96 -3.24 32.53 12.92
C ASN A 96 -3.53 31.18 13.62
N ASN A 97 -2.75 30.80 14.63
CA ASN A 97 -2.84 29.49 15.33
C ASN A 97 -2.82 28.24 14.42
N VAL A 98 -2.25 28.36 13.22
CA VAL A 98 -1.96 27.26 12.29
C VAL A 98 -0.46 27.02 12.28
N LEU A 99 -0.04 25.82 12.69
CA LEU A 99 1.35 25.39 12.69
C LEU A 99 1.69 24.67 11.37
N ALA A 100 2.75 25.11 10.70
CA ALA A 100 3.31 24.47 9.52
C ALA A 100 4.78 24.13 9.79
N ALA A 101 5.13 22.85 9.74
CA ALA A 101 6.51 22.37 9.68
C ALA A 101 6.76 21.91 8.25
N LEU A 102 7.73 22.56 7.62
CA LEU A 102 8.17 22.35 6.24
C LEU A 102 9.45 21.53 6.25
N ASP A 103 9.55 20.54 5.37
CA ASP A 103 10.69 19.62 5.37
C ASP A 103 12.01 20.35 5.06
N ILE A 104 12.07 21.21 4.03
CA ILE A 104 13.27 21.95 3.66
C ILE A 104 12.93 23.38 3.19
N LEU A 105 13.60 24.37 3.79
CA LEU A 105 13.54 25.78 3.40
C LEU A 105 14.91 26.22 2.88
N VAL A 106 14.97 26.79 1.67
CA VAL A 106 16.22 27.22 1.02
C VAL A 106 16.13 28.68 0.61
N LYS A 107 17.20 29.44 0.82
CA LYS A 107 17.38 30.80 0.33
C LYS A 107 18.46 30.84 -0.74
N ASP A 108 18.08 31.21 -1.95
CA ASP A 108 19.02 31.49 -3.04
C ASP A 108 19.03 32.98 -3.41
N GLU A 109 19.60 33.32 -4.57
CA GLU A 109 19.68 34.70 -5.07
C GLU A 109 18.30 35.32 -5.36
N GLU A 110 17.29 34.50 -5.65
CA GLU A 110 15.93 34.95 -5.97
C GLU A 110 15.08 35.12 -4.71
N GLY A 111 15.36 34.35 -3.66
CA GLY A 111 14.75 34.48 -2.35
C GLY A 111 14.52 33.13 -1.67
N TRP A 112 13.57 33.10 -0.74
CA TRP A 112 13.20 31.88 -0.04
C TRP A 112 12.34 30.97 -0.93
N LYS A 113 12.62 29.68 -0.93
CA LYS A 113 11.88 28.61 -1.61
C LYS A 113 11.62 27.47 -0.62
N ALA A 114 10.43 26.90 -0.70
CA ALA A 114 9.98 25.82 0.17
C ALA A 114 9.92 24.51 -0.59
N TYR A 115 10.37 23.42 0.04
CA TYR A 115 10.37 22.08 -0.54
C TYR A 115 9.70 21.13 0.46
N GLU A 116 8.54 20.60 0.08
CA GLU A 116 7.83 19.56 0.83
C GLU A 116 8.07 18.21 0.18
N VAL A 117 8.57 17.25 0.95
CA VAL A 117 8.98 15.92 0.51
C VAL A 117 7.84 14.93 0.68
N LYS A 118 7.56 14.13 -0.36
CA LYS A 118 6.55 13.07 -0.34
C LYS A 118 7.15 11.75 -0.80
N SER A 119 6.98 10.70 0.01
CA SER A 119 7.23 9.30 -0.37
C SER A 119 6.14 8.81 -1.34
N SER A 120 6.12 9.39 -2.53
CA SER A 120 5.18 9.15 -3.63
C SER A 120 5.94 9.28 -4.94
N THR A 121 5.30 8.85 -6.03
CA THR A 121 5.87 8.92 -7.40
C THR A 121 5.25 10.01 -8.26
N LYS A 122 4.30 10.78 -7.70
CA LYS A 122 3.63 11.89 -8.36
C LYS A 122 3.06 12.89 -7.36
N VAL A 123 2.85 14.12 -7.82
CA VAL A 123 2.07 15.15 -7.10
C VAL A 123 0.57 14.79 -7.13
N SER A 124 -0.11 15.07 -6.03
CA SER A 124 -1.57 14.88 -5.89
C SER A 124 -2.25 16.18 -5.46
N ASP A 125 -3.54 16.33 -5.73
CA ASP A 125 -4.34 17.48 -5.28
C ASP A 125 -4.27 17.68 -3.76
N THR A 126 -4.13 16.60 -2.99
CA THR A 126 -3.96 16.67 -1.54
C THR A 126 -2.63 17.32 -1.17
N TYR A 127 -1.56 17.04 -1.92
CA TYR A 127 -0.25 17.68 -1.71
C TYR A 127 -0.26 19.15 -2.08
N ILE A 128 -1.04 19.54 -3.10
CA ILE A 128 -1.25 20.95 -3.44
C ILE A 128 -1.96 21.69 -2.30
N LYS A 129 -3.02 21.10 -1.72
CA LYS A 129 -3.73 21.68 -0.56
C LYS A 129 -2.83 21.78 0.68
N ASP A 130 -1.97 20.79 0.86
CA ASP A 130 -0.96 20.72 1.92
C ASP A 130 0.09 21.83 1.75
N ALA A 131 0.66 21.98 0.56
CA ALA A 131 1.54 23.10 0.21
C ALA A 131 0.83 24.45 0.38
N ALA A 132 -0.46 24.57 0.02
CA ALA A 132 -1.18 25.82 0.12
C ALA A 132 -1.37 26.31 1.57
N ILE A 133 -1.66 25.42 2.51
CA ILE A 133 -1.75 25.81 3.93
C ILE A 133 -0.36 26.16 4.49
N GLN A 134 0.70 25.49 4.03
CA GLN A 134 2.07 25.83 4.40
C GLN A 134 2.48 27.20 3.85
N TYR A 135 2.29 27.43 2.56
CA TYR A 135 2.56 28.70 1.89
C TYR A 135 1.83 29.85 2.61
N TYR A 136 0.54 29.68 2.91
CA TYR A 136 -0.23 30.64 3.69
C TYR A 136 0.41 30.94 5.05
N THR A 137 0.78 29.90 5.81
CA THR A 137 1.38 30.09 7.14
C THR A 137 2.75 30.75 7.05
N ILE A 138 3.63 30.29 6.16
CA ILE A 138 5.01 30.78 6.00
C ILE A 138 5.02 32.26 5.58
N THR A 139 4.27 32.61 4.53
CA THR A 139 4.24 33.98 4.01
C THR A 139 3.69 34.98 5.01
N ASN A 140 2.63 34.60 5.74
CA ASN A 140 2.05 35.46 6.77
C ASN A 140 2.85 35.48 8.08
N SER A 141 3.85 34.61 8.23
CA SER A 141 4.87 34.69 9.29
C SER A 141 6.02 35.64 8.93
N GLY A 142 5.97 36.33 7.78
CA GLY A 142 6.93 37.37 7.40
C GLY A 142 8.04 36.90 6.45
N ILE A 143 7.94 35.69 5.92
CA ILE A 143 8.86 35.16 4.90
C ILE A 143 8.34 35.51 3.51
N ASP A 144 9.15 36.21 2.73
CA ASP A 144 8.89 36.43 1.30
C ASP A 144 9.25 35.16 0.50
N LEU A 145 8.29 34.24 0.44
CA LEU A 145 8.42 32.94 -0.20
C LEU A 145 8.15 33.05 -1.70
N LYS A 146 9.16 32.77 -2.52
CA LYS A 146 9.14 32.88 -3.98
C LYS A 146 8.52 31.69 -4.68
N ASP A 147 8.71 30.51 -4.11
CA ASP A 147 8.22 29.27 -4.67
C ASP A 147 7.92 28.25 -3.57
N ILE A 148 7.02 27.32 -3.86
CA ILE A 148 6.81 26.12 -3.08
C ILE A 148 6.71 24.93 -4.01
N SER A 149 7.59 23.95 -3.80
CA SER A 149 7.75 22.77 -4.63
C SER A 149 7.46 21.50 -3.84
N ILE A 150 6.94 20.49 -4.55
CA ILE A 150 6.86 19.12 -4.03
C ILE A 150 8.05 18.33 -4.54
N VAL A 151 8.80 17.73 -3.61
CA VAL A 151 9.87 16.78 -3.89
C VAL A 151 9.29 15.37 -3.79
N TYR A 152 9.43 14.57 -4.84
CA TYR A 152 8.87 13.21 -4.88
C TYR A 152 9.78 12.26 -5.66
N ILE A 153 9.59 10.96 -5.47
CA ILE A 153 10.50 9.94 -6.00
C ILE A 153 10.30 9.77 -7.51
N ASN A 154 11.38 9.84 -8.26
CA ASN A 154 11.44 9.48 -9.66
C ASN A 154 11.43 7.96 -9.83
N ASN A 155 10.26 7.37 -10.08
CA ASN A 155 10.12 5.93 -10.28
C ASN A 155 10.75 5.38 -11.57
N GLN A 156 11.30 6.24 -12.43
CA GLN A 156 12.10 5.85 -13.60
C GLN A 156 13.60 5.82 -13.33
N TYR A 157 14.05 6.32 -12.17
CA TYR A 157 15.45 6.21 -11.78
C TYR A 157 15.88 4.74 -11.68
N VAL A 158 16.99 4.40 -12.34
CA VAL A 158 17.61 3.07 -12.30
C VAL A 158 18.95 3.23 -11.59
N LYS A 159 19.15 2.50 -10.50
CA LYS A 159 20.41 2.54 -9.76
C LYS A 159 21.51 1.86 -10.57
N ASP A 160 22.64 2.54 -10.72
CA ASP A 160 23.89 1.98 -11.27
C ASP A 160 25.09 2.52 -10.48
N GLY A 161 25.64 1.69 -9.58
CA GLY A 161 26.69 2.12 -8.67
C GLY A 161 26.15 2.90 -7.47
N GLU A 162 26.77 4.02 -7.12
CA GLU A 162 26.35 4.86 -5.99
C GLU A 162 24.99 5.53 -6.25
N LEU A 163 24.29 5.91 -5.18
CA LEU A 163 22.98 6.54 -5.28
C LEU A 163 23.12 8.01 -5.74
N ASP A 164 22.53 8.36 -6.88
CA ASP A 164 22.43 9.75 -7.33
C ASP A 164 21.12 10.37 -6.82
N ILE A 165 21.24 11.22 -5.78
CA ILE A 165 20.11 11.88 -5.12
C ILE A 165 19.37 12.83 -6.07
N HIS A 166 20.08 13.51 -6.95
CA HIS A 166 19.48 14.47 -7.89
C HIS A 166 18.69 13.78 -9.01
N GLN A 167 18.99 12.52 -9.32
CA GLN A 167 18.17 11.71 -10.24
C GLN A 167 17.06 10.92 -9.54
N LEU A 168 17.25 10.58 -8.26
CA LEU A 168 16.26 9.86 -7.45
C LEU A 168 15.00 10.69 -7.20
N PHE A 169 15.13 12.00 -7.09
CA PHE A 169 14.02 12.91 -6.81
C PHE A 169 13.65 13.77 -8.00
N ASN A 170 12.34 13.93 -8.21
CA ASN A 170 11.77 15.01 -8.99
C ASN A 170 11.46 16.19 -8.06
N ILE A 171 11.60 17.40 -8.58
CA ILE A 171 11.20 18.64 -7.91
C ILE A 171 10.21 19.34 -8.83
N GLU A 172 8.98 19.54 -8.37
CA GLU A 172 7.92 20.18 -9.15
C GLU A 172 7.35 21.36 -8.36
N SER A 173 7.51 22.57 -8.90
CA SER A 173 6.82 23.75 -8.36
C SER A 173 5.31 23.55 -8.48
N VAL A 174 4.62 23.80 -7.37
CA VAL A 174 3.15 23.80 -7.30
C VAL A 174 2.63 25.20 -7.00
N TYR A 175 3.45 26.23 -7.21
CA TYR A 175 3.15 27.61 -6.83
C TYR A 175 1.88 28.14 -7.48
N ASP A 176 1.71 27.94 -8.79
CA ASP A 176 0.52 28.39 -9.52
C ASP A 176 -0.75 27.70 -8.99
N GLN A 177 -0.71 26.38 -8.79
CA GLN A 177 -1.85 25.64 -8.20
C GLN A 177 -2.12 26.07 -6.75
N VAL A 178 -1.08 26.41 -5.99
CA VAL A 178 -1.22 26.96 -4.64
C VAL A 178 -1.90 28.32 -4.67
N LEU A 179 -1.52 29.22 -5.58
CA LEU A 179 -2.14 30.54 -5.73
C LEU A 179 -3.63 30.45 -6.09
N GLU A 180 -4.03 29.45 -6.87
CA GLU A 180 -5.44 29.20 -7.17
C GLU A 180 -6.26 28.79 -5.92
N PHE A 181 -5.65 28.02 -5.01
CA PHE A 181 -6.33 27.56 -3.80
C PHE A 181 -6.24 28.56 -2.62
N LEU A 182 -5.19 29.39 -2.61
CA LEU A 182 -4.86 30.32 -1.52
C LEU A 182 -6.03 31.21 -1.06
N PRO A 183 -6.89 31.78 -1.94
CA PRO A 183 -8.03 32.61 -1.52
C PRO A 183 -9.04 31.87 -0.62
N ARG A 184 -9.08 30.53 -0.68
CA ARG A 184 -9.98 29.71 0.14
C ARG A 184 -9.42 29.46 1.55
N ILE A 185 -8.10 29.46 1.71
CA ILE A 185 -7.42 29.05 2.95
C ILE A 185 -7.94 29.80 4.19
N PRO A 186 -8.08 31.14 4.22
CA PRO A 186 -8.52 31.84 5.43
C PRO A 186 -9.92 31.39 5.91
N ASN A 187 -10.86 31.21 4.98
CA ASN A 187 -12.22 30.77 5.31
C ASN A 187 -12.24 29.31 5.79
N GLU A 188 -11.44 28.44 5.18
CA GLU A 188 -11.29 27.05 5.63
C GLU A 188 -10.66 26.98 7.02
N VAL A 189 -9.64 27.79 7.32
CA VAL A 189 -9.02 27.87 8.65
C VAL A 189 -10.05 28.31 9.70
N ILE A 190 -10.86 29.33 9.40
CA ILE A 190 -11.93 29.79 10.32
C ILE A 190 -12.95 28.67 10.54
N ARG A 191 -13.48 28.07 9.45
CA ARG A 191 -14.46 26.99 9.51
C ARG A 191 -13.97 25.83 10.38
N LEU A 192 -12.77 25.33 10.11
CA LEU A 192 -12.21 24.18 10.83
C LEU A 192 -11.89 24.48 12.29
N LYS A 193 -11.50 25.72 12.64
CA LYS A 193 -11.40 26.13 14.04
C LYS A 193 -12.77 26.15 14.73
N SER A 194 -13.80 26.67 14.07
CA SER A 194 -15.16 26.66 14.60
C SER A 194 -15.69 25.23 14.81
N VAL A 195 -15.34 24.29 13.93
CA VAL A 195 -15.61 22.86 14.16
C VAL A 195 -14.96 22.38 15.45
N ILE A 196 -13.68 22.68 15.67
CA ILE A 196 -12.97 22.27 16.89
C ILE A 196 -13.56 22.94 18.13
N GLU A 197 -14.04 24.17 18.03
CA GLU A 197 -14.63 24.90 19.17
C GLU A 197 -16.10 24.54 19.44
N SER A 198 -16.75 23.80 18.54
CA SER A 198 -18.13 23.35 18.69
C SER A 198 -18.30 22.52 19.98
N PRO A 199 -19.41 22.69 20.73
CA PRO A 199 -19.73 21.81 21.84
C PRO A 199 -20.20 20.42 21.38
N ASP A 200 -20.72 20.33 20.16
CA ASP A 200 -21.31 19.13 19.58
C ASP A 200 -20.42 18.53 18.49
N VAL A 201 -20.39 17.20 18.45
CA VAL A 201 -19.73 16.44 17.38
C VAL A 201 -20.42 16.74 16.04
N PRO A 202 -19.68 17.07 14.96
CA PRO A 202 -20.27 17.28 13.64
C PRO A 202 -21.12 16.07 13.18
N ASN A 203 -22.34 16.36 12.73
CA ASN A 203 -23.26 15.36 12.22
C ASN A 203 -22.92 14.96 10.77
N VAL A 204 -21.84 14.20 10.62
CA VAL A 204 -21.39 13.62 9.35
C VAL A 204 -21.52 12.10 9.44
N ASP A 205 -22.28 11.51 8.51
CA ASP A 205 -22.41 10.06 8.38
C ASP A 205 -21.25 9.47 7.56
N ILE A 206 -21.14 8.15 7.49
CA ILE A 206 -20.16 7.46 6.64
C ILE A 206 -20.37 7.81 5.16
N GLY A 207 -19.28 7.84 4.40
CA GLY A 207 -19.34 8.22 2.99
C GLY A 207 -18.01 8.01 2.27
N PRO A 208 -17.91 8.42 1.00
CA PRO A 208 -16.69 8.28 0.23
C PRO A 208 -15.45 8.89 0.89
N HIS A 209 -15.63 9.97 1.66
CA HIS A 209 -14.58 10.62 2.44
C HIS A 209 -13.96 9.74 3.54
N CYS A 210 -14.54 8.59 3.88
CA CYS A 210 -13.96 7.66 4.86
C CYS A 210 -12.69 6.95 4.34
N SER A 211 -12.44 6.94 3.02
CA SER A 211 -11.25 6.33 2.42
C SER A 211 -10.61 7.15 1.31
N ASP A 212 -10.97 8.42 1.19
CA ASP A 212 -10.41 9.33 0.19
C ASP A 212 -10.24 10.73 0.81
N PRO A 213 -9.06 11.36 0.70
CA PRO A 213 -7.84 10.85 0.07
C PRO A 213 -7.06 9.82 0.91
N TYR A 214 -7.36 9.70 2.21
CA TYR A 214 -6.71 8.75 3.10
C TYR A 214 -7.74 7.87 3.81
N ASP A 215 -7.33 6.67 4.23
CA ASP A 215 -8.17 5.85 5.10
C ASP A 215 -8.35 6.50 6.48
N CYS A 216 -9.62 6.71 6.86
CA CYS A 216 -9.95 7.32 8.14
C CYS A 216 -9.65 6.36 9.30
N ASP A 217 -8.87 6.84 10.25
CA ASP A 217 -8.50 6.16 11.51
C ASP A 217 -9.60 6.24 12.59
N PHE A 218 -10.83 6.64 12.22
CA PHE A 218 -12.02 6.57 13.08
C PHE A 218 -13.10 5.67 12.46
N LYS A 219 -12.76 4.82 11.49
CA LYS A 219 -13.70 3.88 10.87
C LYS A 219 -14.31 2.97 11.93
N GLY A 220 -13.51 2.42 12.84
CA GLY A 220 -13.98 1.57 13.95
C GLY A 220 -14.95 2.27 14.89
N THR A 221 -15.05 3.61 14.85
CA THR A 221 -16.07 4.39 15.56
C THR A 221 -17.28 4.70 14.69
N CYS A 222 -17.06 5.23 13.48
CA CYS A 222 -18.15 5.71 12.63
C CYS A 222 -18.91 4.59 11.90
N TRP A 223 -18.30 3.41 11.71
CA TRP A 223 -18.87 2.28 10.99
C TRP A 223 -19.48 1.22 11.92
N LYS A 224 -19.56 1.44 13.24
CA LYS A 224 -20.03 0.44 14.22
C LYS A 224 -21.43 -0.11 13.95
N HIS A 225 -22.27 0.66 13.28
CA HIS A 225 -23.63 0.26 12.91
C HIS A 225 -23.69 -0.58 11.63
N ILE A 226 -22.57 -0.70 10.90
CA ILE A 226 -22.46 -1.50 9.69
C ILE A 226 -21.92 -2.89 10.07
N PRO A 227 -22.60 -3.99 9.71
CA PRO A 227 -22.06 -5.33 9.91
C PRO A 227 -20.76 -5.56 9.14
N ASP A 228 -19.92 -6.48 9.62
CA ASP A 228 -18.65 -6.85 8.97
C ASP A 228 -18.83 -7.29 7.51
N TYR A 229 -20.00 -7.87 7.20
CA TYR A 229 -20.40 -8.27 5.86
C TYR A 229 -21.73 -7.61 5.48
N SER A 230 -21.69 -6.76 4.45
CA SER A 230 -22.73 -5.78 4.10
C SER A 230 -22.76 -5.51 2.60
N VAL A 231 -23.61 -4.59 2.15
CA VAL A 231 -23.66 -4.07 0.78
C VAL A 231 -22.29 -3.56 0.29
N PHE A 232 -21.41 -3.13 1.21
CA PHE A 232 -20.07 -2.68 0.89
C PHE A 232 -19.13 -3.82 0.46
N ASN A 233 -19.52 -5.08 0.63
CA ASN A 233 -18.75 -6.27 0.26
C ASN A 233 -19.09 -6.83 -1.13
N ILE A 234 -20.04 -6.23 -1.86
CA ILE A 234 -20.31 -6.63 -3.25
C ILE A 234 -19.06 -6.36 -4.10
N SER A 235 -18.58 -7.43 -4.74
CA SER A 235 -17.33 -7.47 -5.47
C SER A 235 -17.40 -6.57 -6.71
N ARG A 236 -16.38 -5.74 -6.88
CA ARG A 236 -16.24 -4.80 -8.00
C ARG A 236 -17.45 -3.88 -8.22
N LEU A 237 -18.31 -3.71 -7.21
CA LEU A 237 -19.37 -2.71 -7.26
C LEU A 237 -18.77 -1.32 -7.01
N ASN A 238 -19.14 -0.35 -7.85
CA ASN A 238 -18.63 1.01 -7.75
C ASN A 238 -18.89 1.59 -6.35
N LYS A 239 -17.89 2.30 -5.81
CA LYS A 239 -17.96 2.91 -4.47
C LYS A 239 -19.16 3.84 -4.29
N ASN A 240 -19.47 4.68 -5.27
CA ASN A 240 -20.63 5.58 -5.20
C ASN A 240 -21.93 4.77 -5.14
N LYS A 241 -22.06 3.74 -5.99
CA LYS A 241 -23.23 2.85 -5.98
C LYS A 241 -23.42 2.12 -4.65
N LYS A 242 -22.34 1.71 -3.97
CA LYS A 242 -22.41 1.15 -2.61
C LYS A 242 -23.00 2.14 -1.61
N PHE A 243 -22.55 3.40 -1.65
CA PHE A 243 -23.09 4.45 -0.80
C PHE A 243 -24.50 4.88 -1.21
N ASP A 244 -24.86 4.84 -2.49
CA ASP A 244 -26.21 5.11 -2.96
C ASP A 244 -27.21 4.09 -2.39
N LEU A 245 -26.84 2.81 -2.40
CA LEU A 245 -27.63 1.74 -1.77
C LEU A 245 -27.73 1.94 -0.25
N TYR A 246 -26.61 2.23 0.42
CA TYR A 246 -26.61 2.54 1.85
C TYR A 246 -27.54 3.72 2.19
N ASN A 247 -27.50 4.80 1.39
CA ASN A 247 -28.35 5.98 1.57
C ASN A 247 -29.84 5.68 1.31
N GLN A 248 -30.16 4.60 0.59
CA GLN A 248 -31.52 4.08 0.41
C GLN A 248 -31.96 3.15 1.56
N GLY A 249 -31.08 2.90 2.55
CA GLY A 249 -31.35 2.04 3.69
C GLY A 249 -30.94 0.57 3.49
N VAL A 250 -30.24 0.24 2.40
CA VAL A 250 -29.72 -1.11 2.13
C VAL A 250 -28.43 -1.32 2.92
N ILE A 251 -28.44 -2.18 3.93
CA ILE A 251 -27.26 -2.47 4.76
C ILE A 251 -26.71 -3.86 4.44
N THR A 252 -27.56 -4.88 4.40
CA THR A 252 -27.15 -6.26 4.10
C THR A 252 -27.42 -6.61 2.64
N LEU A 253 -26.97 -7.80 2.20
CA LEU A 253 -27.28 -8.26 0.85
C LEU A 253 -28.76 -8.63 0.69
N ASP A 254 -29.42 -9.08 1.76
CA ASP A 254 -30.85 -9.43 1.76
C ASP A 254 -31.76 -8.20 1.58
N ASP A 255 -31.26 -7.00 1.90
CA ASP A 255 -31.97 -5.74 1.69
C ASP A 255 -32.03 -5.32 0.20
N ILE A 256 -31.26 -5.99 -0.67
CA ILE A 256 -31.15 -5.60 -2.09
C ILE A 256 -32.37 -6.09 -2.87
N ASP A 257 -33.16 -5.16 -3.38
CA ASP A 257 -34.18 -5.47 -4.39
C ASP A 257 -33.51 -5.73 -5.75
N LEU A 258 -33.31 -7.01 -6.09
CA LEU A 258 -32.74 -7.46 -7.36
C LEU A 258 -33.57 -7.09 -8.59
N SER A 259 -34.83 -6.67 -8.43
CA SER A 259 -35.66 -6.21 -9.55
C SER A 259 -35.43 -4.75 -9.92
N GLN A 260 -34.90 -3.96 -8.99
CA GLN A 260 -34.63 -2.52 -9.16
C GLN A 260 -33.15 -2.19 -9.17
N THR A 261 -32.33 -3.05 -8.58
CA THR A 261 -30.88 -2.88 -8.50
C THR A 261 -30.21 -3.48 -9.72
N ASP A 262 -29.69 -2.62 -10.59
CA ASP A 262 -28.87 -3.06 -11.71
C ASP A 262 -27.55 -3.68 -11.20
N LEU A 263 -27.35 -4.98 -11.40
CA LEU A 263 -26.11 -5.68 -11.05
C LEU A 263 -25.63 -6.43 -12.28
N ASN A 264 -24.31 -6.42 -12.52
CA ASN A 264 -23.77 -7.25 -13.60
C ASN A 264 -23.92 -8.75 -13.26
N PRO A 265 -23.77 -9.67 -14.23
CA PRO A 265 -23.99 -11.09 -14.00
C PRO A 265 -23.18 -11.68 -12.84
N ASN A 266 -21.93 -11.24 -12.64
CA ASN A 266 -21.08 -11.74 -11.56
C ASN A 266 -21.51 -11.22 -10.19
N GLN A 267 -21.97 -9.97 -10.11
CA GLN A 267 -22.52 -9.38 -8.89
C GLN A 267 -23.87 -10.01 -8.53
N LEU A 268 -24.70 -10.25 -9.53
CA LEU A 268 -25.97 -10.93 -9.36
C LEU A 268 -25.75 -12.37 -8.85
N LEU A 269 -24.82 -13.11 -9.46
CA LEU A 269 -24.42 -14.44 -8.99
C LEU A 269 -23.94 -14.39 -7.54
N GLN A 270 -23.06 -13.45 -7.19
CA GLN A 270 -22.60 -13.27 -5.81
C GLN A 270 -23.78 -13.11 -4.84
N VAL A 271 -24.63 -12.12 -5.09
CA VAL A 271 -25.75 -11.77 -4.20
C VAL A 271 -26.74 -12.95 -4.11
N GLN A 272 -27.11 -13.55 -5.23
CA GLN A 272 -28.05 -14.69 -5.24
C GLN A 272 -27.48 -15.92 -4.53
N SER A 273 -26.23 -16.29 -4.80
CA SER A 273 -25.59 -17.42 -4.14
C SER A 273 -25.51 -17.21 -2.63
N GLU A 274 -25.14 -16.02 -2.18
CA GLU A 274 -24.97 -15.72 -0.76
C GLU A 274 -26.29 -15.61 0.00
N ILE A 275 -27.33 -15.03 -0.59
CA ILE A 275 -28.68 -15.00 -0.01
C ILE A 275 -29.27 -16.42 0.07
N ASN A 276 -29.12 -17.22 -0.98
CA ASN A 276 -29.75 -18.54 -1.06
C ASN A 276 -28.90 -19.67 -0.45
N GLY A 277 -27.64 -19.42 -0.14
CA GLY A 277 -26.70 -20.44 0.32
C GLY A 277 -26.36 -21.48 -0.76
N THR A 278 -26.30 -21.09 -2.04
CA THR A 278 -26.12 -22.02 -3.17
C THR A 278 -24.79 -21.80 -3.89
N SER A 279 -24.08 -22.90 -4.17
CA SER A 279 -22.89 -22.89 -5.01
C SER A 279 -23.26 -22.98 -6.50
N HIS A 280 -22.47 -22.35 -7.35
CA HIS A 280 -22.54 -22.47 -8.81
C HIS A 280 -21.29 -23.20 -9.32
N ILE A 281 -21.51 -24.26 -10.09
CA ILE A 281 -20.44 -25.15 -10.59
C ILE A 281 -20.71 -25.47 -12.07
N ASP A 282 -19.78 -25.06 -12.92
CA ASP A 282 -19.67 -25.45 -14.33
C ASP A 282 -18.64 -26.59 -14.46
N SER A 283 -19.13 -27.82 -14.31
CA SER A 283 -18.28 -29.01 -14.32
C SER A 283 -17.61 -29.28 -15.67
N ASP A 284 -18.14 -28.77 -16.79
CA ASP A 284 -17.57 -29.02 -18.11
C ASP A 284 -16.34 -28.13 -18.33
N GLU A 285 -16.43 -26.84 -17.98
CA GLU A 285 -15.27 -25.93 -18.03
C GLU A 285 -14.17 -26.34 -17.04
N ILE A 286 -14.54 -26.77 -15.82
CA ILE A 286 -13.57 -27.26 -14.84
C ILE A 286 -12.86 -28.53 -15.33
N ARG A 287 -13.59 -29.48 -15.94
CA ARG A 287 -12.99 -30.69 -16.51
C ARG A 287 -12.11 -30.37 -17.72
N ASN A 288 -12.50 -29.41 -18.56
CA ASN A 288 -11.67 -28.96 -19.67
C ASN A 288 -10.35 -28.34 -19.17
N PHE A 289 -10.40 -27.52 -18.13
CA PHE A 289 -9.22 -26.95 -17.49
C PHE A 289 -8.29 -28.02 -16.92
N THR A 290 -8.82 -28.94 -16.11
CA THR A 290 -8.01 -29.95 -15.42
C THR A 290 -7.44 -31.00 -16.37
N ASN A 291 -8.18 -31.43 -17.40
CA ASN A 291 -7.68 -32.35 -18.43
C ASN A 291 -6.59 -31.73 -19.32
N GLY A 292 -6.49 -30.40 -19.35
CA GLY A 292 -5.44 -29.69 -20.08
C GLY A 292 -4.08 -29.67 -19.39
N LEU A 293 -3.97 -30.20 -18.17
CA LEU A 293 -2.75 -30.17 -17.34
C LEU A 293 -1.85 -31.39 -17.59
N ASN A 294 -0.55 -31.16 -17.66
CA ASN A 294 0.47 -32.16 -18.00
C ASN A 294 1.47 -32.31 -16.86
N TYR A 295 1.59 -33.54 -16.34
CA TYR A 295 2.55 -33.88 -15.30
C TYR A 295 4.00 -33.94 -15.83
N PRO A 296 5.02 -33.71 -14.98
CA PRO A 296 4.95 -33.33 -13.57
C PRO A 296 4.30 -31.96 -13.39
N LEU A 297 3.52 -31.79 -12.31
CA LEU A 297 2.95 -30.52 -11.93
C LEU A 297 3.85 -29.83 -10.91
N TYR A 298 4.14 -28.57 -11.19
CA TYR A 298 4.86 -27.68 -10.28
C TYR A 298 3.88 -26.63 -9.75
N TYR A 299 3.85 -26.41 -8.45
CA TYR A 299 3.02 -25.37 -7.82
C TYR A 299 3.96 -24.32 -7.27
N LEU A 300 3.95 -23.13 -7.87
CA LEU A 300 4.96 -22.11 -7.65
C LEU A 300 4.32 -20.83 -7.12
N ASP A 301 4.97 -20.21 -6.14
CA ASP A 301 4.58 -18.93 -5.57
C ASP A 301 5.83 -18.09 -5.24
N PHE A 302 5.74 -16.78 -5.42
CA PHE A 302 6.85 -15.85 -5.22
C PHE A 302 6.53 -14.79 -4.18
N GLU A 303 7.54 -14.44 -3.38
CA GLU A 303 7.52 -13.29 -2.50
C GLU A 303 8.50 -12.22 -2.96
N THR A 304 8.09 -10.95 -2.80
CA THR A 304 8.83 -9.79 -3.33
C THR A 304 9.00 -8.67 -2.32
N ILE A 305 10.06 -7.88 -2.46
CA ILE A 305 10.26 -6.60 -1.77
C ILE A 305 10.09 -5.43 -2.74
N GLY A 306 9.60 -4.30 -2.24
CA GLY A 306 9.40 -3.08 -3.04
C GLY A 306 9.97 -1.83 -2.36
N PRO A 307 11.30 -1.67 -2.29
CA PRO A 307 11.91 -0.54 -1.59
C PRO A 307 11.68 0.79 -2.34
N ALA A 308 11.35 1.87 -1.62
CA ALA A 308 11.26 3.22 -2.20
C ALA A 308 12.60 3.73 -2.75
N VAL A 309 13.71 3.36 -2.11
CA VAL A 309 15.06 3.66 -2.59
C VAL A 309 15.66 2.37 -3.16
N PRO A 310 16.02 2.31 -4.45
CA PRO A 310 16.54 1.10 -5.06
C PRO A 310 17.81 0.65 -4.36
N LYS A 311 17.89 -0.65 -4.04
CA LYS A 311 19.01 -1.24 -3.29
C LYS A 311 20.06 -1.87 -4.19
N TYR A 312 19.64 -2.39 -5.33
CA TYR A 312 20.48 -3.19 -6.21
C TYR A 312 20.64 -2.52 -7.57
N ASN A 313 21.76 -2.78 -8.25
CA ASN A 313 21.98 -2.22 -9.58
C ASN A 313 20.92 -2.76 -10.57
N GLY A 314 20.49 -1.92 -11.51
CA GLY A 314 19.41 -2.24 -12.43
C GLY A 314 18.02 -2.27 -11.79
N SER A 315 17.88 -1.88 -10.51
CA SER A 315 16.56 -1.77 -9.86
C SER A 315 16.08 -0.33 -9.77
N ARG A 316 14.76 -0.15 -9.65
CA ARG A 316 14.10 1.17 -9.56
C ARG A 316 13.29 1.33 -8.27
N PRO A 317 12.97 2.57 -7.85
CA PRO A 317 12.02 2.80 -6.77
C PRO A 317 10.71 2.02 -6.92
N TYR A 318 10.28 1.40 -5.83
CA TYR A 318 9.05 0.61 -5.69
C TYR A 318 8.94 -0.58 -6.67
N GLN A 319 10.02 -0.94 -7.37
CA GLN A 319 10.04 -2.14 -8.18
C GLN A 319 9.94 -3.37 -7.27
N GLN A 320 9.01 -4.27 -7.60
CA GLN A 320 8.90 -5.55 -6.89
C GLN A 320 10.01 -6.50 -7.34
N LEU A 321 10.94 -6.78 -6.42
CA LEU A 321 12.08 -7.67 -6.61
C LEU A 321 11.85 -8.97 -5.86
N VAL A 322 12.02 -10.10 -6.52
CA VAL A 322 11.87 -11.42 -5.91
C VAL A 322 12.94 -11.66 -4.86
N PHE A 323 12.56 -12.30 -3.75
CA PHE A 323 13.52 -12.73 -2.72
C PHE A 323 13.27 -14.14 -2.19
N GLN A 324 12.09 -14.70 -2.44
CA GLN A 324 11.72 -16.01 -1.97
C GLN A 324 10.74 -16.67 -2.94
N TYR A 325 10.84 -18.00 -3.06
CA TYR A 325 9.81 -18.80 -3.68
C TYR A 325 9.55 -20.06 -2.87
N SER A 326 8.33 -20.58 -3.03
CA SER A 326 7.96 -21.93 -2.65
C SER A 326 7.63 -22.74 -3.90
N LEU A 327 7.95 -24.04 -3.86
CA LEU A 327 7.68 -24.97 -4.94
C LEU A 327 7.21 -26.31 -4.36
N HIS A 328 6.01 -26.74 -4.73
CA HIS A 328 5.65 -28.16 -4.60
C HIS A 328 5.72 -28.84 -5.97
N ILE A 329 6.17 -30.09 -5.99
CA ILE A 329 6.36 -30.88 -7.21
C ILE A 329 5.59 -32.19 -7.05
N GLN A 330 4.80 -32.51 -8.06
CA GLN A 330 4.04 -33.75 -8.12
C GLN A 330 4.30 -34.45 -9.46
N GLU A 331 5.03 -35.57 -9.42
CA GLU A 331 5.49 -36.27 -10.63
C GLU A 331 4.36 -36.93 -11.43
N THR A 332 3.35 -37.46 -10.73
CA THR A 332 2.13 -38.05 -11.32
C THR A 332 0.97 -37.80 -10.37
N SER A 333 -0.27 -38.01 -10.81
CA SER A 333 -1.47 -37.83 -9.97
C SER A 333 -1.49 -38.68 -8.70
N THR A 334 -0.65 -39.71 -8.61
CA THR A 334 -0.52 -40.61 -7.45
C THR A 334 0.84 -40.49 -6.75
N SER A 335 1.76 -39.68 -7.25
CA SER A 335 3.08 -39.51 -6.62
C SER A 335 2.96 -38.69 -5.33
N GLU A 336 3.82 -39.00 -4.38
CA GLU A 336 4.03 -38.17 -3.19
C GLU A 336 4.47 -36.76 -3.59
N LEU A 337 4.08 -35.78 -2.78
CA LEU A 337 4.38 -34.37 -3.01
C LEU A 337 5.80 -34.07 -2.50
N GLU A 338 6.68 -33.64 -3.39
CA GLU A 338 7.99 -33.10 -3.03
C GLU A 338 7.88 -31.59 -2.80
N HIS A 339 8.64 -31.05 -1.85
CA HIS A 339 8.70 -29.62 -1.58
C HIS A 339 10.12 -29.09 -1.66
N ARG A 340 10.29 -27.97 -2.36
CA ARG A 340 11.51 -27.18 -2.45
C ARG A 340 11.18 -25.71 -2.21
N GLU A 341 12.17 -24.95 -1.78
CA GLU A 341 12.00 -23.56 -1.39
C GLU A 341 13.32 -22.81 -1.55
N TYR A 342 13.21 -21.49 -1.69
CA TYR A 342 14.34 -20.58 -1.68
C TYR A 342 13.99 -19.35 -0.86
N LEU A 343 14.92 -18.91 0.00
CA LEU A 343 14.83 -17.64 0.71
C LEU A 343 16.21 -16.98 0.71
N ALA A 344 16.29 -15.82 0.05
CA ALA A 344 17.54 -15.09 -0.12
C ALA A 344 18.22 -14.73 1.21
N ASP A 345 19.53 -14.58 1.16
CA ASP A 345 20.32 -13.94 2.22
C ASP A 345 20.06 -12.42 2.16
N PRO A 346 19.60 -11.78 3.26
CA PRO A 346 19.28 -10.34 3.25
C PRO A 346 20.51 -9.45 3.02
N SER A 347 21.73 -9.99 3.14
CA SER A 347 22.98 -9.27 2.89
C SER A 347 23.40 -9.22 1.42
N GLN A 348 22.69 -9.92 0.53
CA GLN A 348 23.05 -10.06 -0.88
C GLN A 348 21.95 -9.53 -1.82
N ASP A 349 22.26 -9.44 -3.11
CA ASP A 349 21.24 -9.27 -4.14
C ASP A 349 20.43 -10.56 -4.27
N PRO A 350 19.12 -10.55 -3.97
CA PRO A 350 18.33 -11.78 -3.92
C PRO A 350 18.10 -12.40 -5.30
N ARG A 351 18.24 -11.63 -6.38
CA ARG A 351 17.73 -12.02 -7.71
C ARG A 351 18.56 -13.11 -8.36
N ILE A 352 19.89 -13.06 -8.24
CA ILE A 352 20.79 -14.02 -8.91
C ILE A 352 20.61 -15.41 -8.30
N GLY A 353 20.74 -15.52 -6.97
CA GLY A 353 20.55 -16.79 -6.27
C GLY A 353 19.13 -17.37 -6.45
N PHE A 354 18.13 -16.49 -6.54
CA PHE A 354 16.76 -16.88 -6.86
C PHE A 354 16.66 -17.53 -8.25
N ILE A 355 17.21 -16.89 -9.29
CA ILE A 355 17.19 -17.40 -10.67
C ILE A 355 17.87 -18.78 -10.74
N GLU A 356 19.08 -18.89 -10.21
CA GLU A 356 19.90 -20.10 -10.31
C GLU A 356 19.21 -21.31 -9.66
N GLN A 357 18.62 -21.12 -8.47
CA GLN A 357 17.93 -22.19 -7.75
C GLN A 357 16.59 -22.53 -8.41
N LEU A 358 15.83 -21.53 -8.89
CA LEU A 358 14.56 -21.74 -9.58
C LEU A 358 14.72 -22.57 -10.87
N MET A 359 15.75 -22.24 -11.67
CA MET A 359 16.06 -22.97 -12.91
C MET A 359 16.37 -24.45 -12.65
N LYS A 360 17.07 -24.75 -11.54
CA LYS A 360 17.39 -26.11 -11.13
C LYS A 360 16.14 -26.88 -10.67
N ASP A 361 15.20 -26.19 -10.02
CA ASP A 361 14.06 -26.82 -9.38
C ASP A 361 12.85 -27.04 -10.29
N CYS A 362 12.60 -26.13 -11.24
CA CYS A 362 11.43 -26.22 -12.12
C CYS A 362 11.56 -27.23 -13.27
N GLY A 363 12.70 -27.89 -13.45
CA GLY A 363 12.92 -28.86 -14.54
C GLY A 363 12.74 -28.25 -15.94
N SER A 364 12.49 -29.09 -16.95
CA SER A 364 12.41 -28.69 -18.37
C SER A 364 11.10 -29.03 -19.08
N TYR A 365 10.18 -29.75 -18.42
CA TYR A 365 8.88 -30.16 -18.97
C TYR A 365 7.84 -30.24 -17.85
N GLY A 366 6.57 -30.43 -18.19
CA GLY A 366 5.46 -30.39 -17.23
C GLY A 366 4.94 -28.97 -16.98
N ASP A 367 3.69 -28.86 -16.52
CA ASP A 367 3.03 -27.57 -16.30
C ASP A 367 3.37 -26.97 -14.93
N ILE A 368 3.52 -25.64 -14.90
CA ILE A 368 3.77 -24.87 -13.67
C ILE A 368 2.52 -24.09 -13.33
N LEU A 369 1.79 -24.56 -12.33
CA LEU A 369 0.66 -23.87 -11.75
C LEU A 369 1.13 -22.76 -10.81
N VAL A 370 0.62 -21.57 -11.08
CA VAL A 370 0.72 -20.41 -10.19
C VAL A 370 -0.70 -19.93 -9.91
N TYR A 371 -0.93 -19.29 -8.76
CA TYR A 371 -2.28 -18.86 -8.44
C TYR A 371 -2.70 -17.69 -9.32
N ASN A 372 -1.83 -16.71 -9.57
CA ASN A 372 -2.15 -15.55 -10.40
C ASN A 372 -1.05 -15.29 -11.43
N ILE A 373 -1.20 -15.88 -12.62
CA ILE A 373 -0.13 -15.93 -13.63
C ILE A 373 0.44 -14.58 -14.04
N GLY A 374 -0.33 -13.49 -13.91
CA GLY A 374 0.13 -12.15 -14.22
C GLY A 374 1.29 -11.71 -13.34
N PHE A 375 1.30 -12.13 -12.07
CA PHE A 375 2.31 -11.74 -11.10
C PHE A 375 3.64 -12.47 -11.36
N GLU A 376 3.66 -13.80 -11.32
CA GLU A 376 4.91 -14.58 -11.47
C GLU A 376 5.50 -14.40 -12.87
N ARG A 377 4.67 -14.37 -13.92
CA ARG A 377 5.15 -14.07 -15.28
C ARG A 377 5.78 -12.68 -15.36
N GLY A 378 5.15 -11.68 -14.73
CA GLY A 378 5.71 -10.33 -14.67
C GLY A 378 7.08 -10.32 -14.00
N LYS A 379 7.23 -11.02 -12.87
CA LYS A 379 8.51 -11.11 -12.15
C LYS A 379 9.59 -11.83 -12.95
N LEU A 380 9.24 -12.91 -13.65
CA LEU A 380 10.19 -13.60 -14.53
C LEU A 380 10.62 -12.71 -15.71
N ASN A 381 9.71 -11.96 -16.31
CA ASN A 381 10.05 -11.02 -17.38
C ASN A 381 10.95 -9.88 -16.89
N ASP A 382 10.68 -9.33 -15.70
CA ASP A 382 11.56 -8.32 -15.09
C ASP A 382 12.99 -8.87 -14.88
N LEU A 383 13.12 -10.14 -14.50
CA LEU A 383 14.42 -10.79 -14.36
C LEU A 383 15.11 -11.00 -15.72
N ILE A 384 14.37 -11.35 -16.77
CA ILE A 384 14.89 -11.50 -18.13
C ILE A 384 15.44 -10.16 -18.66
N GLU A 385 14.75 -9.06 -18.38
CA GLU A 385 15.19 -7.72 -18.82
C GLU A 385 16.51 -7.30 -18.15
N VAL A 386 16.67 -7.60 -16.86
CA VAL A 386 17.86 -7.22 -16.09
C VAL A 386 19.03 -8.19 -16.28
N PHE A 387 18.75 -9.48 -16.45
CA PHE A 387 19.75 -10.55 -16.59
C PHE A 387 19.54 -11.35 -17.88
N PRO A 388 19.85 -10.77 -19.06
CA PRO A 388 19.58 -11.40 -20.36
C PRO A 388 20.32 -12.73 -20.56
N GLU A 389 21.38 -12.99 -19.81
CA GLU A 389 22.11 -14.26 -19.81
C GLU A 389 21.26 -15.46 -19.37
N TYR A 390 20.21 -15.26 -18.58
CA TYR A 390 19.27 -16.32 -18.15
C TYR A 390 17.97 -16.36 -18.97
N SER A 391 17.91 -15.60 -20.07
CA SER A 391 16.66 -15.36 -20.81
C SER A 391 16.02 -16.66 -21.33
N ASN A 392 16.80 -17.55 -21.91
CA ASN A 392 16.28 -18.79 -22.52
C ASN A 392 15.61 -19.69 -21.48
N GLU A 393 16.26 -19.86 -20.33
CA GLU A 393 15.81 -20.73 -19.26
C GLU A 393 14.59 -20.15 -18.54
N LEU A 394 14.60 -18.84 -18.24
CA LEU A 394 13.44 -18.15 -17.66
C LEU A 394 12.24 -18.14 -18.62
N LEU A 395 12.44 -17.95 -19.92
CA LEU A 395 11.38 -18.09 -20.92
C LEU A 395 10.81 -19.51 -20.97
N GLY A 396 11.66 -20.53 -20.77
CA GLY A 396 11.23 -21.92 -20.62
C GLY A 396 10.29 -22.16 -19.44
N ILE A 397 10.47 -21.42 -18.34
CA ILE A 397 9.55 -21.43 -17.19
C ILE A 397 8.27 -20.66 -17.53
N VAL A 398 8.39 -19.44 -18.07
CA VAL A 398 7.25 -18.57 -18.44
C VAL A 398 6.26 -19.29 -19.37
N ASN A 399 6.76 -20.05 -20.35
CA ASN A 399 5.94 -20.75 -21.33
C ASN A 399 5.15 -21.94 -20.75
N ARG A 400 5.55 -22.45 -19.58
CA ARG A 400 4.88 -23.57 -18.89
C ARG A 400 3.91 -23.10 -17.81
N LEU A 401 3.85 -21.80 -17.54
CA LEU A 401 2.94 -21.25 -16.53
C LEU A 401 1.47 -21.47 -16.91
N LYS A 402 0.68 -21.91 -15.94
CA LYS A 402 -0.78 -22.09 -16.00
C LYS A 402 -1.42 -21.39 -14.79
N ASP A 403 -2.57 -20.78 -15.01
CA ASP A 403 -3.27 -19.95 -14.01
C ASP A 403 -4.35 -20.75 -13.28
N LEU A 404 -4.14 -21.03 -11.99
CA LEU A 404 -5.09 -21.78 -11.16
C LEU A 404 -6.25 -20.93 -10.62
N MET A 405 -6.19 -19.60 -10.74
CA MET A 405 -7.27 -18.70 -10.35
C MET A 405 -8.38 -18.63 -11.41
N VAL A 406 -8.12 -19.05 -12.66
CA VAL A 406 -9.09 -19.00 -13.78
C VAL A 406 -10.46 -19.62 -13.42
N PRO A 407 -10.58 -20.83 -12.85
CA PRO A 407 -11.88 -21.42 -12.52
C PRO A 407 -12.74 -20.56 -11.59
N PHE A 408 -12.11 -19.77 -10.71
CA PHE A 408 -12.79 -18.92 -9.74
C PHE A 408 -13.03 -17.51 -10.29
N GLN A 409 -12.08 -16.99 -11.06
CA GLN A 409 -12.20 -15.68 -11.71
C GLN A 409 -13.32 -15.67 -12.75
N GLN A 410 -13.44 -16.75 -13.53
CA GLN A 410 -14.48 -16.92 -14.54
C GLN A 410 -15.81 -17.42 -13.96
N LYS A 411 -15.87 -17.63 -12.63
CA LYS A 411 -17.03 -18.14 -11.92
C LYS A 411 -17.50 -19.52 -12.39
N TRP A 412 -16.61 -20.36 -12.92
CA TRP A 412 -16.93 -21.78 -13.14
C TRP A 412 -17.13 -22.51 -11.82
N TYR A 413 -16.44 -22.07 -10.76
CA TYR A 413 -16.74 -22.50 -9.40
C TYR A 413 -16.94 -21.27 -8.52
N TYR A 414 -18.11 -21.17 -7.89
CA TYR A 414 -18.41 -20.14 -6.90
C TYR A 414 -19.23 -20.73 -5.75
N THR A 415 -18.87 -20.38 -4.51
CA THR A 415 -19.63 -20.73 -3.32
C THR A 415 -19.73 -19.52 -2.38
N PRO A 416 -20.79 -19.38 -1.57
CA PRO A 416 -21.00 -18.20 -0.71
C PRO A 416 -19.83 -17.83 0.19
N GLU A 417 -19.08 -18.83 0.67
CA GLU A 417 -17.92 -18.67 1.54
C GLU A 417 -16.79 -17.86 0.87
N MET A 418 -16.77 -17.79 -0.47
CA MET A 418 -15.80 -16.99 -1.23
C MET A 418 -16.08 -15.47 -1.15
N ARG A 419 -17.28 -15.05 -0.72
CA ARG A 419 -17.64 -13.64 -0.44
C ARG A 419 -17.31 -12.67 -1.59
N GLY A 420 -17.65 -13.08 -2.82
CA GLY A 420 -17.37 -12.33 -4.04
C GLY A 420 -15.89 -12.28 -4.47
N SER A 421 -14.97 -12.80 -3.67
CA SER A 421 -13.55 -12.88 -3.97
C SER A 421 -13.22 -14.15 -4.75
N TYR A 422 -12.09 -14.13 -5.44
CA TYR A 422 -11.48 -15.29 -6.08
C TYR A 422 -9.99 -15.40 -5.72
N SER A 423 -9.51 -14.66 -4.71
CA SER A 423 -8.14 -14.81 -4.22
C SER A 423 -7.99 -16.09 -3.41
N ILE A 424 -6.77 -16.66 -3.35
CA ILE A 424 -6.50 -17.93 -2.68
C ILE A 424 -6.93 -17.94 -1.21
N LYS A 425 -6.84 -16.80 -0.52
CA LYS A 425 -7.24 -16.62 0.87
C LYS A 425 -8.74 -16.80 1.14
N TYR A 426 -9.57 -16.65 0.12
CA TYR A 426 -11.01 -16.89 0.20
C TYR A 426 -11.40 -18.22 -0.43
N VAL A 427 -10.72 -18.61 -1.52
CA VAL A 427 -10.99 -19.87 -2.21
C VAL A 427 -10.55 -21.08 -1.39
N LEU A 428 -9.37 -21.04 -0.77
CA LEU A 428 -8.84 -22.14 0.03
C LEU A 428 -9.79 -22.54 1.17
N PRO A 429 -10.14 -21.64 2.13
CA PRO A 429 -11.03 -22.01 3.23
C PRO A 429 -12.45 -22.36 2.75
N ALA A 430 -12.89 -21.84 1.61
CA ALA A 430 -14.18 -22.20 1.02
C ALA A 430 -14.23 -23.65 0.48
N LEU A 431 -13.12 -24.17 -0.06
CA LEU A 431 -13.04 -25.53 -0.61
C LEU A 431 -12.46 -26.57 0.35
N VAL A 432 -11.59 -26.11 1.24
CA VAL A 432 -10.76 -26.90 2.15
C VAL A 432 -10.79 -26.22 3.54
N PRO A 433 -11.93 -26.25 4.26
CA PRO A 433 -12.09 -25.52 5.53
C PRO A 433 -11.10 -25.91 6.63
N GLU A 434 -10.47 -27.08 6.51
CA GLU A 434 -9.42 -27.57 7.40
C GLU A 434 -8.06 -26.86 7.22
N LEU A 435 -7.88 -26.05 6.18
CA LEU A 435 -6.67 -25.25 5.95
C LEU A 435 -6.96 -23.75 6.03
N SER A 436 -6.25 -23.07 6.93
CA SER A 436 -6.28 -21.62 7.07
C SER A 436 -4.88 -21.06 7.31
N TYR A 437 -4.73 -19.76 7.03
CA TYR A 437 -3.53 -18.97 7.34
C TYR A 437 -3.56 -18.44 8.78
N ASP A 438 -4.65 -18.66 9.53
CA ASP A 438 -4.87 -18.04 10.84
C ASP A 438 -3.90 -18.46 11.94
N ASP A 439 -3.26 -19.62 11.80
CA ASP A 439 -2.30 -20.15 12.78
C ASP A 439 -0.86 -19.67 12.52
N LEU A 440 -0.62 -18.97 11.41
CA LEU A 440 0.73 -18.49 11.06
C LEU A 440 1.03 -17.11 11.67
N PRO A 441 2.27 -16.87 12.15
CA PRO A 441 2.70 -15.53 12.58
C PRO A 441 2.69 -14.50 11.43
N ILE A 442 3.06 -14.93 10.23
CA ILE A 442 3.01 -14.14 9.00
C ILE A 442 1.82 -14.64 8.17
N LYS A 443 0.86 -13.75 7.90
CA LYS A 443 -0.42 -14.10 7.26
C LYS A 443 -0.65 -13.39 5.93
N GLU A 444 0.23 -12.44 5.59
CA GLU A 444 0.05 -11.56 4.44
C GLU A 444 1.39 -11.22 3.77
N GLY A 445 1.42 -11.28 2.44
CA GLY A 445 2.61 -10.96 1.64
C GLY A 445 3.16 -9.56 1.89
N GLY A 446 2.33 -8.56 2.22
CA GLY A 446 2.80 -7.24 2.62
C GLY A 446 3.66 -7.28 3.90
N THR A 447 3.27 -8.09 4.87
CA THR A 447 4.04 -8.32 6.10
C THR A 447 5.33 -9.07 5.79
N ALA A 448 5.27 -10.11 4.93
CA ALA A 448 6.46 -10.86 4.50
C ALA A 448 7.48 -9.94 3.80
N SER A 449 7.00 -9.14 2.85
CA SER A 449 7.76 -8.14 2.10
C SER A 449 8.45 -7.13 3.02
N ASN A 450 7.70 -6.47 3.89
CA ASN A 450 8.25 -5.47 4.81
C ASN A 450 9.23 -6.09 5.82
N THR A 451 8.96 -7.31 6.28
CA THR A 451 9.83 -8.04 7.19
C THR A 451 11.19 -8.32 6.53
N PHE A 452 11.21 -8.91 5.34
CA PHE A 452 12.46 -9.16 4.62
C PHE A 452 13.18 -7.85 4.27
N LEU A 453 12.46 -6.82 3.83
CA LEU A 453 13.05 -5.52 3.52
C LEU A 453 13.69 -4.86 4.75
N SER A 454 13.09 -4.99 5.94
CA SER A 454 13.70 -4.49 7.18
C SER A 454 15.00 -5.24 7.53
N MET A 455 15.11 -6.53 7.20
CA MET A 455 16.36 -7.29 7.35
C MET A 455 17.42 -6.79 6.36
N VAL A 456 17.04 -6.54 5.09
CA VAL A 456 17.93 -5.94 4.07
C VAL A 456 18.42 -4.56 4.49
N ASN A 457 17.57 -3.77 5.16
CA ASN A 457 17.92 -2.45 5.66
C ASN A 457 18.73 -2.47 6.97
N GLY A 458 18.87 -3.62 7.63
CA GLY A 458 19.50 -3.71 8.95
C GLY A 458 18.69 -3.07 10.08
N THR A 459 17.40 -2.81 9.85
CA THR A 459 16.48 -2.19 10.84
C THR A 459 15.54 -3.20 11.49
N PHE A 460 15.66 -4.49 11.14
CA PHE A 460 14.83 -5.53 11.73
C PHE A 460 15.20 -5.78 13.20
N GLU A 461 14.19 -5.74 14.07
CA GLU A 461 14.31 -6.10 15.48
C GLU A 461 13.63 -7.46 15.72
N GLY A 462 14.36 -8.41 16.32
CA GLY A 462 13.81 -9.72 16.67
C GLY A 462 14.77 -10.88 16.36
N ASP A 463 14.24 -12.10 16.40
CA ASP A 463 14.99 -13.30 16.04
C ASP A 463 14.94 -13.54 14.53
N VAL A 464 16.01 -13.13 13.84
CA VAL A 464 16.15 -13.29 12.38
C VAL A 464 15.98 -14.74 11.95
N LYS A 465 16.48 -15.72 12.72
CA LYS A 465 16.44 -17.13 12.33
C LYS A 465 15.00 -17.66 12.39
N GLU A 466 14.29 -17.33 13.46
CA GLU A 466 12.89 -17.74 13.64
C GLU A 466 11.98 -17.05 12.62
N THR A 467 12.15 -15.74 12.40
CA THR A 467 11.32 -15.02 11.42
C THR A 467 11.55 -15.52 9.99
N ARG A 468 12.78 -15.88 9.62
CA ARG A 468 13.06 -16.52 8.32
C ARG A 468 12.37 -17.87 8.17
N ARG A 469 12.30 -18.66 9.25
CA ARG A 469 11.53 -19.92 9.27
C ARG A 469 10.04 -19.66 9.04
N GLN A 470 9.48 -18.62 9.66
CA GLN A 470 8.08 -18.23 9.49
C GLN A 470 7.77 -17.74 8.06
N LEU A 471 8.70 -17.02 7.42
CA LEU A 471 8.59 -16.65 6.01
C LEU A 471 8.48 -17.89 5.10
N LEU A 472 9.32 -18.90 5.34
CA LEU A 472 9.29 -20.16 4.61
C LEU A 472 7.96 -20.92 4.81
N GLU A 473 7.50 -21.04 6.06
CA GLU A 473 6.23 -21.71 6.37
C GLU A 473 5.01 -21.05 5.70
N TYR A 474 4.99 -19.71 5.68
CA TYR A 474 3.95 -18.94 5.02
C TYR A 474 3.91 -19.20 3.51
N CYS A 475 5.02 -19.00 2.81
CA CYS A 475 5.08 -19.21 1.35
C CYS A 475 4.86 -20.69 0.97
N LYS A 476 5.29 -21.63 1.82
CA LYS A 476 4.98 -23.05 1.67
C LYS A 476 3.47 -23.32 1.66
N LEU A 477 2.73 -22.66 2.55
CA LEU A 477 1.27 -22.83 2.63
C LEU A 477 0.57 -22.36 1.34
N ASP A 478 1.04 -21.29 0.69
CA ASP A 478 0.44 -20.79 -0.57
C ASP A 478 0.49 -21.85 -1.68
N THR A 479 1.64 -22.48 -1.88
CA THR A 479 1.77 -23.57 -2.88
C THR A 479 1.05 -24.85 -2.47
N TYR A 480 1.03 -25.19 -1.18
CA TYR A 480 0.27 -26.34 -0.69
C TYR A 480 -1.24 -26.13 -0.85
N ALA A 481 -1.72 -24.89 -0.65
CA ALA A 481 -3.10 -24.50 -0.90
C ALA A 481 -3.47 -24.71 -2.37
N MET A 482 -2.58 -24.39 -3.31
CA MET A 482 -2.81 -24.67 -4.74
C MET A 482 -2.98 -26.17 -5.02
N VAL A 483 -2.15 -27.03 -4.41
CA VAL A 483 -2.30 -28.49 -4.52
C VAL A 483 -3.69 -28.92 -4.05
N LYS A 484 -4.12 -28.46 -2.87
CA LYS A 484 -5.42 -28.84 -2.30
C LYS A 484 -6.62 -28.29 -3.06
N ILE A 485 -6.49 -27.09 -3.63
CA ILE A 485 -7.50 -26.53 -4.53
C ILE A 485 -7.61 -27.40 -5.80
N LEU A 486 -6.49 -27.76 -6.43
CA LEU A 486 -6.53 -28.62 -7.63
C LEU A 486 -7.12 -30.00 -7.32
N GLU A 487 -6.75 -30.62 -6.18
CA GLU A 487 -7.34 -31.90 -5.73
C GLU A 487 -8.87 -31.83 -5.57
N LYS A 488 -9.43 -30.66 -5.22
CA LYS A 488 -10.88 -30.46 -5.14
C LYS A 488 -11.50 -30.31 -6.53
N LEU A 489 -10.86 -29.56 -7.42
CA LEU A 489 -11.33 -29.39 -8.80
C LEU A 489 -11.31 -30.72 -9.58
N LEU A 490 -10.32 -31.58 -9.35
CA LEU A 490 -10.22 -32.91 -9.98
C LEU A 490 -11.31 -33.91 -9.56
N LYS A 491 -12.08 -33.61 -8.51
CA LYS A 491 -13.19 -34.47 -8.01
C LYS A 491 -14.54 -34.11 -8.63
N LEU A 492 -14.62 -33.02 -9.41
CA LEU A 492 -15.81 -32.52 -10.09
C LEU A 492 -15.86 -33.04 -11.53
#